data_AF-A0A959EKX4-F1
#
_entry.id   AF-A0A959EKX4-F1
#
_cell.length_a   1.000
_cell.length_b   1.000
_cell.length_c   1.000
_cell.angle_alpha   90.00
_cell.angle_beta   90.00
_cell.angle_gamma   90.00
#
_symmetry.space_group_name_H-M   'P 1'
#
loop_
_entity.id
_entity.type
_entity.pdbx_description
1 polymer ?
#
loop_
_entity_poly.entity_id
_entity_poly.type
_entity_poly.pdbx_seq_one_letter_code
_entity_poly.pdbx_strand_id
1 'polypeptide(L)'
;YQFWIHTEAIGKLPRPVEWLFNTPSHHRVHHASDIQYLDKNHAGILIVWDRLFGTFVEEKEHPTYGLTRNIQTYHPVRIAFHEWVDIGRDLRRARNWQEAWQYLFGPPGWSHDGSRLTTQQLREQWKEQQARP
;
A
#
# COMPACT_ATOMS: atom_id res chain seq x y z
N TYR A 1 -19.72 -5.66 0.08
CA TYR A 1 -20.42 -4.37 -0.10
C TYR A 1 -19.72 -3.39 -1.06
N GLN A 2 -18.67 -3.78 -1.81
CA GLN A 2 -18.06 -2.95 -2.88
C GLN A 2 -17.62 -3.80 -4.10
N PHE A 3 -18.34 -4.89 -4.40
CA PHE A 3 -17.91 -5.82 -5.45
C PHE A 3 -17.81 -5.18 -6.84
N TRP A 4 -18.64 -4.18 -7.12
CA TRP A 4 -18.74 -3.57 -8.44
C TRP A 4 -17.50 -2.77 -8.89
N ILE A 5 -16.67 -2.28 -7.96
CA ILE A 5 -15.38 -1.64 -8.27
C ILE A 5 -14.24 -2.65 -8.45
N HIS A 6 -14.43 -3.93 -8.13
CA HIS A 6 -13.42 -4.97 -8.30
C HIS A 6 -13.49 -5.58 -9.71
N THR A 7 -13.18 -4.77 -10.72
CA THR A 7 -13.16 -5.22 -12.11
C THR A 7 -12.09 -4.51 -12.92
N GLU A 8 -11.50 -5.24 -13.86
CA GLU A 8 -10.61 -4.69 -14.88
C GLU A 8 -11.35 -4.40 -16.19
N ALA A 9 -12.58 -4.90 -16.36
CA ALA A 9 -13.35 -4.75 -17.59
C ALA A 9 -13.78 -3.30 -17.85
N ILE A 10 -13.88 -2.49 -16.79
CA ILE A 10 -14.21 -1.07 -16.87
C ILE A 10 -12.92 -0.28 -16.67
N GLY A 11 -12.51 0.49 -17.68
CA GLY A 11 -11.35 1.37 -17.62
C GLY A 11 -11.59 2.57 -16.70
N LYS A 12 -11.56 3.78 -17.27
CA LYS A 12 -11.92 5.02 -16.56
C LYS A 12 -13.34 5.45 -16.94
N LEU A 13 -14.09 5.88 -15.94
CA LEU A 13 -15.42 6.46 -16.09
C LEU A 13 -15.33 7.95 -16.48
N PRO A 14 -16.46 8.59 -16.86
CA PRO A 14 -16.48 10.02 -17.13
C PRO A 14 -15.93 10.85 -15.95
N ARG A 15 -15.19 11.91 -16.28
CA ARG A 15 -14.45 12.75 -15.30
C ARG A 15 -15.25 13.16 -14.06
N PRO A 16 -16.53 13.57 -14.14
CA PRO A 16 -17.28 13.93 -12.92
C PRO A 16 -17.44 12.76 -11.94
N VAL A 17 -17.58 11.54 -12.47
CA VAL A 17 -17.72 10.32 -11.67
C VAL A 17 -16.38 9.96 -11.03
N GLU A 18 -15.29 9.98 -11.80
CA GLU A 18 -13.92 9.77 -11.29
C GLU A 18 -13.50 10.85 -10.29
N TRP A 19 -14.09 12.04 -10.36
CA TRP A 19 -13.76 13.09 -9.41
C TRP A 19 -14.42 12.86 -8.04
N LEU A 20 -15.66 12.34 -8.02
CA LEU A 20 -16.49 12.24 -6.82
C LEU A 20 -16.48 10.85 -6.16
N PHE A 21 -16.52 9.77 -6.95
CA PHE A 21 -16.70 8.40 -6.47
C PHE A 21 -15.42 7.58 -6.58
N ASN A 22 -15.29 6.57 -5.71
CA ASN A 22 -14.37 5.47 -5.94
C ASN A 22 -14.88 4.67 -7.15
N THR A 23 -14.01 4.44 -8.12
CA THR A 23 -14.31 3.81 -9.42
C THR A 23 -13.42 2.58 -9.57
N PRO A 24 -13.69 1.70 -10.56
CA PRO A 24 -12.80 0.56 -10.83
C PRO A 24 -11.32 0.94 -10.99
N SER A 25 -11.00 2.05 -11.66
CA SER A 25 -9.61 2.53 -11.79
C SER A 25 -8.98 2.94 -10.45
N HIS A 26 -9.71 3.68 -9.61
CA HIS A 26 -9.21 4.04 -8.28
C HIS A 26 -8.96 2.81 -7.42
N HIS A 27 -9.84 1.82 -7.53
CA HIS A 27 -9.77 0.61 -6.74
C HIS A 27 -8.68 -0.36 -7.22
N ARG A 28 -8.37 -0.39 -8.52
CA ARG A 28 -7.18 -1.11 -9.03
C ARG A 28 -5.89 -0.54 -8.43
N VAL A 29 -5.78 0.77 -8.36
CA VAL A 29 -4.66 1.46 -7.69
C VAL A 29 -4.58 1.10 -6.21
N HIS A 30 -5.73 1.03 -5.52
CA HIS A 30 -5.77 0.62 -4.12
C HIS A 30 -5.18 -0.79 -3.89
N HIS A 31 -5.41 -1.72 -4.83
CA HIS A 31 -4.89 -3.09 -4.79
C HIS A 31 -3.48 -3.26 -5.39
N ALA A 32 -2.88 -2.18 -5.86
CA ALA A 32 -1.58 -2.21 -6.50
C ALA A 32 -0.43 -2.43 -5.52
N SER A 33 0.59 -3.13 -6.00
CA SER A 33 1.85 -3.34 -5.30
C SER A 33 3.01 -2.52 -5.88
N ASP A 34 2.78 -1.80 -6.98
CA ASP A 34 3.77 -0.94 -7.63
C ASP A 34 4.08 0.30 -6.78
N ILE A 35 5.35 0.69 -6.68
CA ILE A 35 5.81 1.79 -5.81
C ILE A 35 5.04 3.10 -6.06
N GLN A 36 4.67 3.39 -7.31
CA GLN A 36 3.92 4.60 -7.67
C GLN A 36 2.51 4.65 -7.05
N TYR A 37 1.91 3.49 -6.77
CA TYR A 37 0.55 3.33 -6.27
C TYR A 37 0.46 2.89 -4.81
N LEU A 38 1.57 2.45 -4.21
CA LEU A 38 1.58 2.02 -2.80
C LEU A 38 1.03 3.08 -1.85
N ASP A 39 0.14 2.64 -0.96
CA ASP A 39 -0.49 3.46 0.09
C ASP A 39 -1.27 4.65 -0.49
N LYS A 40 -2.18 4.34 -1.43
CA LYS A 40 -3.05 5.31 -2.11
C LYS A 40 -4.49 4.80 -2.27
N ASN A 41 -5.39 5.75 -2.52
CA ASN A 41 -6.80 5.52 -2.83
C ASN A 41 -7.53 4.66 -1.79
N HIS A 42 -7.58 5.10 -0.54
CA HIS A 42 -8.14 4.34 0.59
C HIS A 42 -9.66 4.48 0.73
N ALA A 43 -10.28 5.50 0.16
CA ALA A 43 -11.68 5.80 0.39
C ALA A 43 -12.59 4.74 -0.23
N GLY A 44 -13.60 4.30 0.52
CA GLY A 44 -14.51 3.26 0.03
C GLY A 44 -15.49 3.73 -1.05
N ILE A 45 -16.26 4.79 -0.78
CA ILE A 45 -17.34 5.24 -1.68
C ILE A 45 -16.97 6.54 -2.39
N LEU A 46 -16.49 7.54 -1.65
CA LEU A 46 -16.21 8.88 -2.18
C LEU A 46 -14.71 9.12 -2.24
N ILE A 47 -14.15 9.19 -3.45
CA ILE A 47 -12.71 9.40 -3.65
C ILE A 47 -12.26 10.83 -3.25
N VAL A 48 -13.22 11.73 -3.03
CA VAL A 48 -12.95 13.09 -2.54
C VAL A 48 -12.14 13.10 -1.24
N TRP A 49 -12.28 12.09 -0.39
CA TRP A 49 -11.50 11.98 0.84
C TRP A 49 -10.01 11.80 0.54
N ASP A 50 -9.65 10.94 -0.41
CA ASP A 50 -8.25 10.78 -0.83
C ASP A 50 -7.68 12.06 -1.45
N ARG A 51 -8.50 12.84 -2.14
CA ARG A 51 -8.09 14.14 -2.68
C ARG A 51 -7.83 15.13 -1.54
N LEU A 52 -8.70 15.18 -0.54
CA LEU A 52 -8.57 16.06 0.62
C LEU A 52 -7.35 15.72 1.48
N PHE A 53 -7.07 14.44 1.69
CA PHE A 53 -5.99 13.96 2.54
C PHE A 53 -4.68 13.65 1.78
N GLY A 54 -4.63 13.90 0.46
CA GLY A 54 -3.40 13.75 -0.34
C GLY A 54 -2.99 12.29 -0.61
N THR A 55 -3.93 11.36 -0.50
CA THR A 55 -3.75 9.93 -0.82
C THR A 55 -4.30 9.55 -2.19
N PHE A 56 -4.85 10.51 -2.94
CA PHE A 56 -5.31 10.27 -4.31
C PHE A 56 -4.14 10.10 -5.29
N VAL A 57 -4.20 9.07 -6.12
CA VAL A 57 -3.40 8.94 -7.33
C VAL A 57 -4.23 8.33 -8.46
N GLU A 58 -4.02 8.85 -9.67
CA GLU A 58 -4.66 8.33 -10.87
C GLU A 58 -3.94 7.08 -11.38
N GLU A 59 -4.69 6.10 -11.88
CA GLU A 59 -4.15 4.97 -12.64
C GLU A 59 -3.58 5.48 -13.97
N LYS A 60 -2.25 5.43 -14.14
CA LYS A 60 -1.56 5.81 -15.39
C LYS A 60 -1.12 4.61 -16.22
N GLU A 61 -0.80 3.53 -15.53
CA GLU A 61 -0.28 2.26 -16.01
C GLU A 61 -1.06 1.14 -15.34
N HIS A 62 -1.22 0.02 -16.03
CA HIS A 62 -1.94 -1.14 -15.50
C HIS A 62 -1.22 -1.69 -14.24
N PRO A 63 -1.88 -1.80 -13.08
CA PRO A 63 -1.19 -2.15 -11.83
C PRO A 63 -0.85 -3.63 -11.69
N THR A 64 0.27 -3.91 -11.00
CA THR A 64 0.62 -5.25 -10.52
C THR A 64 -0.07 -5.52 -9.19
N TYR A 65 -0.95 -6.52 -9.13
CA TYR A 65 -1.67 -6.88 -7.90
C TYR A 65 -0.88 -7.78 -6.97
N GLY A 66 -1.18 -7.69 -5.68
CA GLY A 66 -0.65 -8.58 -4.65
C GLY A 66 0.01 -7.81 -3.50
N LEU A 67 0.92 -8.47 -2.80
CA LEU A 67 1.69 -7.87 -1.73
C LEU A 67 3.07 -7.48 -2.26
N THR A 68 3.68 -6.43 -1.69
CA THR A 68 5.08 -6.05 -1.98
C THR A 68 6.06 -7.20 -1.68
N ARG A 69 5.68 -8.09 -0.76
CA ARG A 69 6.35 -9.36 -0.48
C ARG A 69 5.31 -10.47 -0.44
N ASN A 70 5.20 -11.21 -1.53
CA ASN A 70 4.19 -12.27 -1.64
C ASN A 70 4.46 -13.44 -0.69
N ILE A 71 3.40 -13.96 -0.10
CA ILE A 71 3.43 -15.15 0.74
C ILE A 71 3.42 -16.39 -0.18
N GLN A 72 4.52 -17.14 -0.22
CA GLN A 72 4.67 -18.30 -1.10
C GLN A 72 4.19 -19.60 -0.43
N THR A 73 2.94 -19.61 0.07
CA THR A 73 2.33 -20.81 0.64
C THR A 73 0.81 -20.78 0.53
N TYR A 74 0.19 -21.96 0.47
CA TYR A 74 -1.27 -22.11 0.48
C TYR A 74 -1.82 -22.60 1.83
N HIS A 75 -0.95 -22.72 2.85
CA HIS A 75 -1.37 -23.20 4.17
C HIS A 75 -2.08 -22.07 4.95
N PRO A 76 -3.39 -22.19 5.26
CA PRO A 76 -4.20 -21.07 5.77
C PRO A 76 -3.70 -20.53 7.10
N VAL A 77 -3.26 -21.41 8.01
CA VAL A 77 -2.67 -21.00 9.29
C VAL A 77 -1.39 -20.17 9.09
N ARG A 78 -0.54 -20.53 8.13
CA ARG A 78 0.70 -19.74 7.88
C ARG A 78 0.34 -18.38 7.30
N ILE A 79 -0.58 -18.32 6.34
CA ILE A 79 -1.05 -17.07 5.76
C ILE A 79 -1.60 -16.15 6.86
N ALA A 80 -2.45 -16.67 7.76
CA ALA A 80 -3.07 -15.89 8.81
C ALA A 80 -2.09 -15.40 9.89
N PHE A 81 -1.05 -16.19 10.23
CA PHE A 81 -0.21 -15.93 11.41
C PHE A 81 1.25 -15.53 11.11
N HIS A 82 1.74 -15.60 9.87
CA HIS A 82 3.15 -15.30 9.57
C HIS A 82 3.57 -13.89 10.01
N GLU A 83 2.74 -12.87 9.76
CA GLU A 83 3.04 -11.49 10.14
C GLU A 83 3.19 -11.32 11.66
N TRP A 84 2.39 -12.03 12.46
CA TRP A 84 2.53 -12.02 13.93
C TRP A 84 3.87 -12.60 14.38
N VAL A 85 4.35 -13.64 13.69
CA VAL A 85 5.68 -14.22 13.94
C VAL A 85 6.77 -13.22 13.54
N ASP A 86 6.60 -12.49 12.44
CA ASP A 86 7.54 -11.48 11.97
C ASP A 86 7.61 -10.27 12.91
N ILE A 87 6.48 -9.77 13.40
CA ILE A 87 6.44 -8.75 14.47
C ILE A 87 7.16 -9.26 15.73
N GLY A 88 6.93 -10.52 16.13
CA GLY A 88 7.63 -11.12 17.27
C GLY A 88 9.16 -11.22 17.07
N ARG A 89 9.62 -11.48 15.84
CA ARG A 89 11.06 -11.47 15.50
C ARG A 89 11.63 -10.06 15.52
N ASP A 90 10.88 -9.08 15.04
CA ASP A 90 11.29 -7.68 15.05
C ASP A 90 11.39 -7.11 16.46
N LEU A 91 10.44 -7.43 17.34
CA LEU A 91 10.51 -7.10 18.77
C LEU A 91 11.75 -7.69 19.46
N ARG A 92 12.16 -8.91 19.10
CA ARG A 92 13.40 -9.52 19.64
C ARG A 92 14.66 -8.82 19.17
N ARG A 93 14.61 -8.11 18.04
CA ARG A 93 15.73 -7.32 17.51
C ARG A 93 15.79 -5.92 18.08
N ALA A 94 14.72 -5.43 18.71
CA ALA A 94 14.69 -4.12 19.34
C ALA A 94 15.73 -4.02 20.46
N ARG A 95 16.52 -2.95 20.43
CA ARG A 95 17.60 -2.67 21.39
C ARG A 95 17.10 -1.87 22.59
N ASN A 96 15.94 -1.23 22.47
CA ASN A 96 15.32 -0.42 23.51
C ASN A 96 13.79 -0.35 23.32
N TRP A 97 13.11 0.21 24.33
CA TRP A 97 11.65 0.33 24.35
C TRP A 97 11.08 1.21 23.23
N GLN A 98 11.84 2.22 22.77
CA GLN A 98 11.40 3.08 21.67
C GLN A 98 11.38 2.31 20.35
N GLU A 99 12.40 1.49 20.08
CA GLU A 99 12.41 0.61 18.90
C GLU A 99 11.30 -0.44 18.97
N ALA A 100 11.03 -1.00 20.14
CA ALA A 100 9.92 -1.94 20.33
C ALA A 100 8.56 -1.28 20.06
N TRP A 101 8.36 -0.03 20.51
CA TRP A 101 7.16 0.74 20.22
C TRP A 101 6.99 0.99 18.72
N GLN A 102 8.08 1.35 18.02
CA GLN A 102 8.07 1.56 16.59
C GLN A 102 7.78 0.28 15.80
N TYR A 103 8.22 -0.89 16.27
CA TYR A 103 7.86 -2.15 15.64
C TYR A 103 6.40 -2.55 15.81
N LEU A 104 5.72 -2.08 16.86
CA LEU A 104 4.30 -2.38 17.09
C LEU A 104 3.36 -1.40 16.41
N PHE A 105 3.72 -0.11 16.41
CA PHE A 105 2.80 0.97 16.03
C PHE A 105 3.33 1.85 14.90
N GLY A 106 4.60 1.67 14.50
CA GLY A 106 5.19 2.38 13.38
C GLY A 106 4.66 1.88 12.04
N PRO A 107 4.94 2.63 10.96
CA PRO A 107 4.53 2.23 9.63
C PRO A 107 5.21 0.91 9.20
N PRO A 108 4.52 0.08 8.39
CA PRO A 108 5.12 -1.11 7.80
C PRO A 108 6.43 -0.77 7.08
N GLY A 109 7.41 -1.67 7.19
CA GLY A 109 8.74 -1.49 6.61
C GLY A 109 9.70 -0.67 7.47
N TRP A 110 9.27 -0.09 8.60
CA TRP A 110 10.20 0.52 9.55
C TRP A 110 11.22 -0.50 10.09
N SER A 111 12.46 -0.05 10.28
CA SER A 111 13.53 -0.84 10.87
C SER A 111 14.54 0.08 11.57
N HIS A 112 15.06 -0.36 12.72
CA HIS A 112 16.00 0.44 13.52
C HIS A 112 17.40 0.58 12.88
N ASP A 113 17.71 -0.27 11.90
CA ASP A 113 19.00 -0.38 11.22
C ASP A 113 18.94 0.05 9.74
N GLY A 114 17.77 0.46 9.25
CA GLY A 114 17.56 0.83 7.85
C GLY A 114 17.57 -0.35 6.86
N SER A 115 17.54 -1.59 7.35
CA SER A 115 17.47 -2.80 6.50
C SER A 115 16.18 -2.90 5.67
N ARG A 116 15.14 -2.17 6.09
CA ARG A 116 13.85 -2.04 5.41
C ARG A 116 13.43 -0.59 5.34
N LEU A 117 12.66 -0.29 4.31
CA LEU A 117 12.13 1.04 4.04
C LEU A 117 10.60 1.03 4.18
N THR A 118 10.06 2.11 4.74
CA THR A 118 8.62 2.36 4.75
C THR A 118 8.13 2.68 3.33
N THR A 119 6.81 2.59 3.10
CA THR A 119 6.23 3.00 1.82
C THR A 119 6.60 4.42 1.44
N GLN A 120 6.62 5.34 2.41
CA GLN A 120 7.03 6.72 2.16
C GLN A 120 8.48 6.80 1.66
N GLN A 121 9.42 6.13 2.35
CA GLN A 121 10.84 6.11 1.98
C GLN A 121 11.06 5.47 0.61
N LEU A 122 10.37 4.37 0.30
CA LEU A 122 10.42 3.72 -1.02
C LEU A 122 9.99 4.69 -2.13
N ARG A 123 8.94 5.48 -1.89
CA ARG A 123 8.40 6.44 -2.87
C ARG A 123 9.31 7.64 -3.04
N GLU A 124 9.91 8.14 -1.97
CA GLU A 124 10.92 9.21 -2.03
C GLU A 124 12.13 8.75 -2.85
N GLN A 125 12.68 7.58 -2.53
CA GLN A 125 13.80 6.99 -3.25
C GLN A 125 13.48 6.75 -4.75
N TRP A 126 12.28 6.27 -5.06
CA TRP A 126 11.83 6.06 -6.44
C TRP A 126 11.74 7.38 -7.22
N LYS A 127 11.22 8.44 -6.61
CA LYS A 127 11.16 9.79 -7.22
C LYS A 127 12.56 10.34 -7.49
N GLU A 128 13.49 10.17 -6.55
CA GLU A 128 14.88 10.59 -6.74
C GLU A 128 15.54 9.85 -7.91
N GLN A 129 15.30 8.55 -8.05
CA GLN A 129 15.84 7.76 -9.16
C GLN A 129 15.28 8.23 -10.51
N GLN A 130 13.99 8.55 -10.58
CA GLN A 130 13.34 9.08 -11.79
C GLN A 130 13.82 10.49 -12.17
N ALA A 131 14.26 11.29 -11.18
CA ALA A 131 14.74 12.65 -11.39
C ALA A 131 16.24 12.75 -11.75
N ARG A 132 16.98 11.63 -11.69
CA ARG A 132 18.39 11.61 -12.10
C ARG A 132 18.48 11.72 -13.63
N PRO A 133 19.35 12.61 -14.15
CA PRO A 133 19.52 12.84 -15.59
C PRO A 133 20.12 11.64 -16.31
#